data_AF-A0A2V6EPS0-F1
#
_entry.id   AF-A0A2V6EPS0-F1
#
_cell.length_a   1.000
_cell.length_b   1.000
_cell.length_c   1.000
_cell.angle_alpha   90.00
_cell.angle_beta   90.00
_cell.angle_gamma   90.00
#
_symmetry.space_group_name_H-M   'P 1'
#
loop_
_entity.id
_entity.type
_entity.pdbx_description
1 polymer ?
#
loop_
_entity_poly.entity_id
_entity_poly.type
_entity_poly.pdbx_seq_one_letter_code
_entity_poly.pdbx_strand_id
1 'polypeptide(L)' 'MQLPVNITYRGLKKSLGIEQMVLEKATRLDKFCDHISRCDVAI' A
#
# COMPACT_ATOMS: atom_id res chain seq x y z
N MET A 1 -10.74 6.19 -3.86
CA MET A 1 -10.35 5.93 -5.26
C MET A 1 -9.58 4.61 -5.31
N GLN A 2 -9.51 3.90 -6.45
CA GLN A 2 -8.67 2.69 -6.54
C GLN A 2 -7.20 3.13 -6.55
N LEU A 3 -6.57 3.13 -5.38
CA LEU A 3 -5.14 3.38 -5.27
C LEU A 3 -4.39 2.15 -5.80
N PRO A 4 -3.55 2.29 -6.84
CA PRO A 4 -2.68 1.21 -7.27
C PRO A 4 -1.53 1.08 -6.26
N VAL A 5 -1.76 0.28 -5.21
CA VAL A 5 -0.75 -0.03 -4.20
C VAL A 5 0.09 -1.21 -4.68
N ASN A 6 1.37 -0.95 -4.94
CA ASN A 6 2.31 -1.94 -5.41
C ASN A 6 3.26 -2.35 -4.28
N ILE A 7 3.10 -3.56 -3.76
CA ILE A 7 3.87 -4.06 -2.62
C ILE A 7 5.01 -4.95 -3.12
N THR A 8 6.24 -4.51 -2.90
CA THR A 8 7.46 -5.23 -3.29
C THR A 8 8.16 -5.76 -2.04
N TYR A 9 8.47 -7.06 -2.02
CA TYR A 9 9.19 -7.69 -0.92
C TYR A 9 10.63 -7.99 -1.36
N ARG A 10 11.62 -7.40 -0.71
CA ARG A 10 13.04 -7.62 -1.02
C ARG A 10 13.68 -8.52 0.03
N GLY A 11 13.67 -9.83 -0.23
CA GLY A 11 14.30 -10.83 0.64
C GLY A 11 13.45 -11.28 1.83
N LEU A 12 12.21 -10.79 1.94
CA LEU A 12 11.25 -11.14 2.99
C LEU A 12 10.08 -11.94 2.42
N LYS A 13 9.55 -12.87 3.21
CA LYS A 13 8.36 -13.63 2.83
C LYS A 13 7.15 -12.68 2.82
N LYS A 14 6.33 -12.78 1.77
CA LYS A 14 5.03 -12.12 1.73
C LYS A 14 4.24 -12.52 2.98
N SER A 15 3.74 -11.52 3.69
CA SER A 15 2.92 -11.73 4.88
C SER A 15 1.59 -11.02 4.67
N LEU A 16 0.50 -11.79 4.75
CA LEU A 16 -0.86 -11.27 4.63
C LEU A 16 -1.14 -10.12 5.61
N GLY A 17 -0.55 -10.18 6.81
CA GLY A 17 -0.69 -9.10 7.80
C GLY A 17 -0.06 -7.78 7.33
N ILE A 18 1.07 -7.85 6.61
CA ILE A 18 1.72 -6.64 6.06
C ILE A 18 0.89 -6.08 4.91
N GLU A 19 0.37 -6.94 4.03
CA GLU A 19 -0.51 -6.49 2.93
C GLU A 19 -1.76 -5.78 3.49
N GLN A 20 -2.40 -6.36 4.50
CA GLN A 20 -3.58 -5.78 5.13
C GLN A 20 -3.28 -4.45 5.84
N MET A 21 -2.16 -4.36 6.57
CA MET A 21 -1.71 -3.11 7.18
C MET A 21 -1.44 -2.03 6.14
N VAL A 22 -0.75 -2.37 5.04
CA VAL A 22 -0.44 -1.42 3.95
C VAL A 22 -1.73 -0.91 3.31
N LEU A 23 -2.71 -1.80 3.09
CA LEU A 23 -4.00 -1.44 2.49
C LEU A 23 -4.82 -0.52 3.39
N GLU A 24 -4.85 -0.77 4.71
CA GLU A 24 -5.49 0.12 5.68
C GLU A 24 -4.85 1.51 5.71
N LYS A 25 -3.51 1.58 5.66
CA LYS A 25 -2.80 2.86 5.64
C LYS A 25 -3.03 3.60 4.33
N ALA A 26 -2.99 2.91 3.19
CA ALA A 26 -3.29 3.48 1.88
C ALA A 26 -4.74 4.01 1.80
N THR A 27 -5.70 3.29 2.38
CA THR A 27 -7.11 3.72 2.46
C THR A 27 -7.27 4.98 3.32
N ARG A 28 -6.48 5.13 4.39
CA ARG A 28 -6.44 6.39 5.14
C ARG A 28 -5.82 7.50 4.31
N LEU A 29 -4.80 7.20 3.50
CA LEU A 29 -4.18 8.19 2.60
C LEU A 29 -5.15 8.69 1.53
N ASP A 30 -5.99 7.81 0.97
CA ASP A 30 -7.05 8.15 0.00
C ASP A 30 -8.01 9.23 0.54
N LYS A 31 -8.29 9.23 1.85
CA LYS A 31 -9.12 10.27 2.48
C LYS A 31 -8.48 11.66 2.53
N PHE A 32 -7.15 11.75 2.43
CA PHE A 32 -6.41 13.02 2.53
C PHE A 32 -5.80 13.47 1.21
N CYS A 33 -5.55 12.55 0.27
CA CYS A 33 -4.97 12.84 -1.02
C CYS A 33 -5.96 12.50 -2.13
N ASP A 34 -6.53 13.53 -2.74
CA ASP A 34 -7.50 13.45 -3.84
C ASP A 34 -6.88 12.95 -5.16
N HIS A 35 -5.54 12.88 -5.24
CA HIS A 35 -4.82 12.34 -6.39
C HIS A 35 -3.56 11.59 -5.94
N ILE A 36 -3.62 10.26 -5.89
CA ILE A 36 -2.45 9.41 -5.71
C ILE A 36 -2.20 8.68 -7.03
N SER A 37 -1.18 9.12 -7.76
CA SER A 37 -0.80 8.51 -9.04
C SER A 37 -0.09 7.17 -8.85
N ARG A 38 0.56 6.94 -7.68
CA ARG A 38 1.35 5.74 -7.41
C ARG A 38 1.65 5.58 -5.92
N CYS A 39 1.49 4.37 -5.38
CA CYS A 39 1.96 4.01 -4.04
C CYS A 39 2.79 2.72 -4.12
N ASP A 40 4.11 2.82 -4.17
CA ASP A 40 4.99 1.65 -4.00
C ASP A 40 5.39 1.52 -2.54
N VAL A 41 5.20 0.32 -1.99
CA VAL A 41 5.65 -0.04 -0.65
C VAL A 41 6.70 -1.12 -0.79
N ALA A 42 7.93 -0.81 -0.39
CA ALA A 42 9.03 -1.78 -0.33
C ALA A 42 9.19 -2.27 1.11
N ILE A 43 9.14 -3.58 1.29
CA ILE A 43 9.36 -4.27 2.56
C ILE A 43 10.66 -5.07 2.47
#